data_AF-A0A7J6IC32-F1
#
_entry.id   AF-A0A7J6IC32-F1
#
_cell.length_a   1.000
_cell.length_b   1.000
_cell.length_c   1.000
_cell.angle_alpha   90.00
_cell.angle_beta   90.00
_cell.angle_gamma   90.00
#
_symmetry.space_group_name_H-M   'P 1'
#
loop_
_entity.id
_entity.type
_entity.pdbx_description
1 polymer ?
#
loop_
_entity_poly.entity_id
_entity_poly.type
_entity_poly.pdbx_seq_one_letter_code
_entity_poly.pdbx_strand_id
1 'polypeptide(L)'
;MRERHKLFQNSSKSVKECLPFSSRLGVIFGNNTGKCVLCNADGSDFAAHFLSLSPITQGLWLASKWKLKIESIPLHSGGEVVNWLSCYASLCSGGITKDRDEFLIFAAEFSCHWKCYVDTNVCNEGGSNPIMTRWALPRPGRIRLNVDFATNKGIGAVGVVVREAGGNILTLFAIKTTFLSITHGELWPVLRGLVVISNFRYTMVDLFSDCQTVVNALLKASSPHLNVQMVFSKTLSLMSSLSVSPVWISRTANQAAHVLAS
;
A
#
# COMPACT_ATOMS: atom_id res chain seq x y z
N MET A 1 18.55 18.85 21.49
CA MET A 1 19.46 18.19 20.52
C MET A 1 19.69 16.67 20.76
N ARG A 2 19.35 16.10 21.94
CA ARG A 2 19.53 14.66 22.24
C ARG A 2 18.34 13.74 21.94
N GLU A 3 17.13 14.26 21.67
CA GLU A 3 15.95 13.42 21.38
C GLU A 3 15.80 12.99 19.91
N ARG A 4 16.42 13.72 18.96
CA ARG A 4 16.38 13.35 17.54
C ARG A 4 17.24 12.14 17.18
N HIS A 5 18.13 11.69 18.08
CA HIS A 5 18.98 10.51 17.86
C HIS A 5 18.29 9.17 18.20
N LYS A 6 17.18 9.17 18.93
CA LYS A 6 16.47 7.91 19.29
C LYS A 6 15.47 7.43 18.24
N LEU A 7 15.04 8.29 17.31
CA LEU A 7 14.13 7.92 16.22
C LEU A 7 14.81 7.13 15.09
N PHE A 8 16.16 7.17 14.99
CA PHE A 8 16.88 6.70 13.81
C PHE A 8 17.58 5.35 13.95
N GLN A 9 17.64 4.75 15.15
CA GLN A 9 18.14 3.37 15.33
C GLN A 9 17.11 2.28 14.96
N ASN A 10 15.90 2.65 14.54
CA ASN A 10 14.79 1.73 14.25
C ASN A 10 14.45 1.55 12.76
N SER A 11 15.28 2.00 11.82
CA SER A 11 15.01 1.91 10.36
C SER A 11 14.84 0.46 9.85
N SER A 12 15.53 -0.52 10.45
CA SER A 12 15.33 -1.95 10.19
C SER A 12 13.94 -2.46 10.62
N LYS A 13 13.29 -1.77 11.58
CA LYS A 13 11.95 -2.13 12.07
C LYS A 13 10.85 -1.61 11.13
N SER A 14 11.04 -0.43 10.54
CA SER A 14 10.04 0.19 9.64
C SER A 14 9.85 -0.59 8.34
N VAL A 15 10.92 -1.09 7.71
CA VAL A 15 10.81 -1.83 6.44
C VAL A 15 10.23 -3.24 6.65
N LYS A 16 10.50 -3.88 7.81
CA LYS A 16 9.86 -5.16 8.19
C LYS A 16 8.35 -5.03 8.38
N GLU A 17 7.85 -3.85 8.70
CA GLU A 17 6.42 -3.58 8.95
C GLU A 17 5.69 -3.00 7.73
N CYS A 18 6.41 -2.48 6.73
CA CYS A 18 5.85 -1.98 5.46
C CYS A 18 5.65 -3.08 4.40
N LEU A 19 6.27 -4.25 4.58
CA LEU A 19 6.20 -5.36 3.65
C LEU A 19 5.15 -6.36 4.14
N PRO A 20 4.06 -6.60 3.39
CA PRO A 20 3.04 -7.54 3.82
C PRO A 20 3.61 -8.96 3.68
N PHE A 21 4.07 -9.56 4.78
CA PHE A 21 4.61 -10.91 4.74
C PHE A 21 3.53 -11.98 4.90
N SER A 22 3.68 -13.03 4.07
CA SER A 22 2.97 -14.31 3.92
C SER A 22 1.56 -14.46 4.53
N SER A 23 1.38 -14.46 5.86
CA SER A 23 0.08 -14.77 6.48
C SER A 23 -1.01 -13.75 6.16
N ARG A 24 -0.67 -12.45 6.11
CA ARG A 24 -1.63 -11.38 5.74
C ARG A 24 -1.95 -11.38 4.25
N LEU A 25 -0.99 -11.80 3.44
CA LEU A 25 -1.15 -11.94 2.00
C LEU A 25 -2.03 -13.15 1.63
N GLY A 26 -1.97 -14.26 2.38
CA GLY A 26 -2.89 -15.38 2.20
C GLY A 26 -4.35 -15.00 2.50
N VAL A 27 -4.58 -14.15 3.52
CA VAL A 27 -5.92 -13.67 3.89
C VAL A 27 -6.50 -12.69 2.85
N ILE A 28 -5.68 -11.82 2.25
CA ILE A 28 -6.15 -10.86 1.24
C ILE A 28 -6.36 -11.51 -0.13
N PHE A 29 -5.53 -12.50 -0.49
CA PHE A 29 -5.45 -13.04 -1.86
C PHE A 29 -5.83 -14.53 -1.98
N GLY A 30 -6.20 -15.20 -0.88
CA GLY A 30 -6.77 -16.55 -0.88
C GLY A 30 -5.84 -17.71 -1.28
N ASN A 31 -4.51 -17.54 -1.28
CA ASN A 31 -3.61 -18.54 -1.84
C ASN A 31 -3.13 -19.62 -0.85
N ASN A 32 -2.93 -20.85 -1.36
CA ASN A 32 -2.50 -22.03 -0.59
C ASN A 32 -1.02 -21.94 -0.20
N THR A 33 -0.77 -22.17 1.09
CA THR A 33 0.55 -22.16 1.72
C THR A 33 1.55 -23.10 1.01
N GLY A 34 2.70 -22.56 0.56
CA GLY A 34 3.87 -23.37 0.23
C GLY A 34 4.50 -23.20 -1.15
N LYS A 35 3.95 -22.38 -2.05
CA LYS A 35 4.56 -22.11 -3.37
C LYS A 35 4.89 -20.63 -3.55
N CYS A 36 5.99 -20.29 -4.24
CA CYS A 36 6.24 -18.90 -4.60
C CYS A 36 5.24 -18.45 -5.66
N VAL A 37 4.55 -17.35 -5.40
CA VAL A 37 3.59 -16.73 -6.32
C VAL A 37 4.25 -16.23 -7.63
N LEU A 38 5.56 -16.03 -7.67
CA LEU A 38 6.28 -15.49 -8.85
C LEU A 38 6.72 -16.57 -9.85
N CYS A 39 7.27 -17.68 -9.35
CA CYS A 39 7.89 -18.71 -10.19
C CYS A 39 7.27 -20.10 -9.98
N ASN A 40 6.23 -20.19 -9.13
CA ASN A 40 5.56 -21.42 -8.75
C ASN A 40 6.48 -22.49 -8.13
N ALA A 41 7.67 -22.09 -7.68
CA ALA A 41 8.58 -23.00 -7.00
C ALA A 41 7.98 -23.44 -5.65
N ASP A 42 8.28 -24.68 -5.26
CA ASP A 42 7.85 -25.24 -3.98
C ASP A 42 8.75 -24.74 -2.84
N GLY A 43 8.16 -24.52 -1.66
CA GLY A 43 8.87 -24.11 -0.44
C GLY A 43 9.35 -22.65 -0.41
N SER A 44 8.86 -21.79 -1.32
CA SER A 44 9.49 -20.50 -1.62
C SER A 44 8.62 -19.26 -1.39
N ASP A 45 7.56 -19.36 -0.58
CA ASP A 45 6.71 -18.20 -0.22
C ASP A 45 7.38 -17.25 0.80
N PHE A 46 8.71 -17.31 0.90
CA PHE A 46 9.54 -16.49 1.77
C PHE A 46 9.99 -15.21 1.05
N ALA A 47 9.96 -14.09 1.76
CA ALA A 47 10.36 -12.77 1.27
C ALA A 47 11.74 -12.74 0.58
N ALA A 48 12.68 -13.55 1.07
CA ALA A 48 13.99 -13.70 0.46
C ALA A 48 13.91 -14.22 -0.97
N HIS A 49 13.13 -15.27 -1.21
CA HIS A 49 12.93 -15.79 -2.55
C HIS A 49 12.23 -14.77 -3.45
N PHE A 50 11.15 -14.15 -2.96
CA PHE A 50 10.42 -13.12 -3.71
C PHE A 50 11.33 -11.95 -4.11
N LEU A 51 12.15 -11.43 -3.19
CA LEU A 51 12.93 -10.21 -3.40
C LEU A 51 14.27 -10.44 -4.07
N SER A 52 14.83 -11.66 -4.06
CA SER A 52 16.21 -11.88 -4.51
C SER A 52 16.45 -13.12 -5.37
N LEU A 53 15.59 -14.15 -5.29
CA LEU A 53 15.82 -15.42 -5.99
C LEU A 53 14.85 -15.67 -7.14
N SER A 54 13.72 -14.95 -7.18
CA SER A 54 12.81 -15.01 -8.31
C SER A 54 13.46 -14.38 -9.56
N PRO A 55 13.55 -15.10 -10.69
CA PRO A 55 14.10 -14.56 -11.94
C PRO A 55 13.38 -13.30 -12.41
N ILE A 56 12.08 -13.19 -12.10
CA ILE A 56 11.25 -12.03 -12.46
C ILE A 56 11.69 -10.79 -11.66
N THR A 57 11.86 -10.95 -10.35
CA THR A 57 12.31 -9.88 -9.48
C THR A 57 13.74 -9.46 -9.80
N GLN A 58 14.62 -10.41 -10.11
CA GLN A 58 15.98 -10.10 -10.56
C GLN A 58 15.99 -9.23 -11.83
N GLY A 59 15.18 -9.56 -12.83
CA GLY A 59 15.05 -8.77 -14.05
C GLY A 59 14.52 -7.35 -13.79
N LEU A 60 13.54 -7.20 -12.91
CA LEU A 60 12.97 -5.90 -12.58
C LEU A 60 13.94 -5.02 -11.75
N TRP A 61 14.73 -5.60 -10.83
CA TRP A 61 15.81 -4.90 -10.14
C TRP A 61 16.88 -4.39 -11.11
N LEU A 62 17.23 -5.22 -12.10
CA LEU A 62 18.17 -4.88 -13.16
C LEU A 62 17.63 -3.80 -14.11
N ALA A 63 16.32 -3.79 -14.36
CA ALA A 63 15.65 -2.78 -15.18
C ALA A 63 15.43 -1.44 -14.48
N SER A 64 15.58 -1.39 -13.15
CA SER A 64 15.44 -0.16 -12.38
C SER A 64 16.52 0.88 -12.72
N LYS A 65 16.31 2.14 -12.33
CA LYS A 65 17.33 3.20 -12.49
C LYS A 65 18.65 2.89 -11.76
N TRP A 66 18.61 1.99 -10.78
CA TRP A 66 19.78 1.55 -10.01
C TRP A 66 20.46 0.30 -10.59
N LYS A 67 19.88 -0.34 -11.62
CA LYS A 67 20.45 -1.49 -12.36
C LYS A 67 21.02 -2.59 -11.47
N LEU A 68 20.27 -2.97 -10.44
CA LEU A 68 20.75 -3.85 -9.39
C LEU A 68 20.79 -5.31 -9.85
N LYS A 69 21.95 -5.95 -9.68
CA LYS A 69 22.14 -7.39 -9.84
C LYS A 69 21.99 -8.10 -8.51
N ILE A 70 20.75 -8.31 -8.09
CA ILE A 70 20.44 -8.83 -6.75
C ILE A 70 20.84 -10.30 -6.56
N GLU A 71 21.06 -11.03 -7.65
CA GLU A 71 21.59 -12.41 -7.65
C GLU A 71 22.95 -12.56 -6.95
N SER A 72 23.72 -11.46 -6.89
CA SER A 72 25.04 -11.42 -6.25
C SER A 72 24.96 -11.31 -4.72
N ILE A 73 23.75 -11.16 -4.17
CA ILE A 73 23.53 -10.79 -2.77
C ILE A 73 22.84 -11.97 -2.08
N PRO A 74 23.55 -12.71 -1.21
CA PRO A 74 23.01 -13.88 -0.55
C PRO A 74 22.01 -13.46 0.53
N LEU A 75 20.73 -13.36 0.16
CA LEU A 75 19.63 -13.04 1.07
C LEU A 75 18.83 -14.32 1.30
N HIS A 76 18.84 -14.82 2.54
CA HIS A 76 18.20 -16.06 2.96
C HIS A 76 16.98 -15.81 3.84
N SER A 77 16.79 -14.59 4.35
CA SER A 77 15.60 -14.20 5.10
C SER A 77 15.07 -12.81 4.74
N GLY A 78 13.78 -12.57 4.96
CA GLY A 78 13.19 -11.23 4.78
C GLY A 78 13.85 -10.16 5.67
N GLY A 79 14.40 -10.55 6.83
CA GLY A 79 15.15 -9.65 7.69
C GLY A 79 16.49 -9.20 7.09
N GLU A 80 17.19 -10.10 6.39
CA GLU A 80 18.40 -9.77 5.65
C GLU A 80 18.09 -8.86 4.47
N VAL A 81 16.97 -9.07 3.77
CA VAL A 81 16.55 -8.18 2.68
C VAL A 81 16.30 -6.75 3.18
N VAL A 82 15.60 -6.61 4.31
CA VAL A 82 15.35 -5.31 4.94
C VAL A 82 16.66 -4.61 5.33
N ASN A 83 17.57 -5.35 5.96
CA ASN A 83 18.86 -4.81 6.35
C ASN A 83 19.69 -4.39 5.14
N TRP A 84 19.69 -5.22 4.09
CA TRP A 84 20.35 -4.92 2.83
C TRP A 84 19.78 -3.67 2.15
N LEU A 85 18.45 -3.57 2.00
CA LEU A 85 17.79 -2.38 1.43
C LEU A 85 18.15 -1.10 2.21
N SER A 86 18.19 -1.21 3.54
CA SER A 86 18.54 -0.08 4.41
C SER A 86 20.00 0.34 4.24
N CYS A 87 20.94 -0.63 4.19
CA CYS A 87 22.36 -0.36 3.98
C CYS A 87 22.64 0.16 2.57
N TYR A 88 22.02 -0.43 1.55
CA TYR A 88 22.20 -0.04 0.16
C TYR A 88 21.67 1.38 -0.11
N ALA A 89 20.51 1.71 0.46
CA ALA A 89 19.97 3.07 0.40
C ALA A 89 20.97 4.09 0.98
N SER A 90 21.61 3.76 2.10
CA SER A 90 22.64 4.63 2.71
C SER A 90 23.89 4.79 1.84
N LEU A 91 24.31 3.75 1.12
CA LEU A 91 25.49 3.76 0.25
C LEU A 91 25.25 4.54 -1.05
N CYS A 92 24.09 4.36 -1.69
CA CYS A 92 23.76 5.06 -2.94
C CYS A 92 23.49 6.55 -2.76
N SER A 93 23.15 6.98 -1.54
CA SER A 93 22.72 8.35 -1.30
C SER A 93 23.84 9.38 -1.37
N GLY A 94 25.12 9.00 -1.25
CA GLY A 94 26.22 9.99 -1.21
C GLY A 94 26.03 11.12 -0.18
N GLY A 95 25.16 10.92 0.84
CA GLY A 95 24.73 11.95 1.80
C GLY A 95 23.42 12.70 1.45
N ILE A 96 22.84 12.53 0.26
CA ILE A 96 21.59 13.17 -0.19
C ILE A 96 20.38 12.31 0.20
N THR A 97 19.54 12.82 1.09
CA THR A 97 18.38 12.09 1.64
C THR A 97 17.32 11.73 0.59
N LYS A 98 17.22 12.49 -0.50
CA LYS A 98 16.20 12.32 -1.53
C LYS A 98 16.35 11.03 -2.34
N ASP A 99 17.58 10.66 -2.71
CA ASP A 99 17.85 9.40 -3.44
C ASP A 99 17.61 8.17 -2.55
N ARG A 100 17.85 8.31 -1.23
CA ARG A 100 17.51 7.30 -0.24
C ARG A 100 16.02 7.00 -0.22
N ASP A 101 15.22 8.05 -0.13
CA ASP A 101 13.77 7.94 0.02
C ASP A 101 13.15 7.41 -1.26
N GLU A 102 13.62 7.85 -2.42
CA GLU A 102 13.16 7.34 -3.72
C GLU A 102 13.53 5.86 -3.93
N PHE A 103 14.71 5.43 -3.47
CA PHE A 103 15.10 4.01 -3.51
C PHE A 103 14.24 3.14 -2.59
N LEU A 104 13.97 3.61 -1.36
CA LEU A 104 13.14 2.87 -0.41
C LEU A 104 11.67 2.84 -0.86
N ILE A 105 11.17 3.92 -1.48
CA ILE A 105 9.86 3.96 -2.12
C ILE A 105 9.83 2.96 -3.28
N PHE A 106 10.84 2.95 -4.16
CA PHE A 106 10.91 1.98 -5.24
C PHE A 106 10.92 0.54 -4.72
N ALA A 107 11.73 0.22 -3.70
CA ALA A 107 11.78 -1.11 -3.10
C ALA A 107 10.45 -1.54 -2.45
N ALA A 108 9.75 -0.58 -1.82
CA ALA A 108 8.42 -0.80 -1.26
C ALA A 108 7.36 -0.95 -2.36
N GLU A 109 7.38 -0.10 -3.38
CA GLU A 109 6.51 -0.16 -4.55
C GLU A 109 6.70 -1.46 -5.31
N PHE A 110 7.93 -1.96 -5.45
CA PHE A 110 8.25 -3.21 -6.12
C PHE A 110 7.58 -4.42 -5.46
N SER A 111 7.51 -4.42 -4.13
CA SER A 111 6.80 -5.45 -3.37
C SER A 111 5.29 -5.37 -3.54
N CYS A 112 4.77 -4.19 -3.93
CA CYS A 112 3.35 -3.92 -4.08
C CYS A 112 2.85 -3.95 -5.54
N HIS A 113 3.69 -3.68 -6.53
CA HIS A 113 3.31 -3.50 -7.95
C HIS A 113 3.05 -4.82 -8.68
N TRP A 114 3.75 -5.92 -8.35
CA TRP A 114 3.67 -7.15 -9.16
C TRP A 114 2.62 -8.15 -8.69
N LYS A 115 2.10 -8.02 -7.47
CA LYS A 115 1.04 -8.92 -6.97
C LYS A 115 -0.27 -8.83 -7.80
N CYS A 116 -0.33 -7.87 -8.70
CA CYS A 116 -1.48 -7.48 -9.49
C CYS A 116 -1.54 -8.17 -10.87
N TYR A 117 -0.42 -8.69 -11.38
CA TYR A 117 -0.38 -9.34 -12.69
C TYR A 117 -0.84 -10.81 -12.65
N VAL A 118 -0.79 -11.46 -11.48
CA VAL A 118 -1.05 -12.90 -11.36
C VAL A 118 -2.54 -13.23 -11.17
N ASP A 119 -3.37 -12.28 -10.73
CA ASP A 119 -4.82 -12.50 -10.50
C ASP A 119 -5.71 -12.30 -11.75
N THR A 120 -5.19 -11.78 -12.86
CA THR A 120 -5.97 -11.61 -14.11
C THR A 120 -6.25 -12.92 -14.83
N ASN A 121 -5.62 -14.03 -14.45
CA ASN A 121 -5.74 -15.32 -15.15
C ASN A 121 -6.65 -16.36 -14.47
N VAL A 122 -7.36 -16.03 -13.37
CA VAL A 122 -8.14 -17.05 -12.61
C VAL A 122 -9.65 -16.79 -12.55
N CYS A 123 -10.17 -15.69 -13.11
CA CYS A 123 -11.62 -15.39 -13.01
C CYS A 123 -12.35 -15.42 -14.36
N ASN A 124 -12.44 -16.59 -14.99
CA ASN A 124 -13.47 -16.87 -15.99
C ASN A 124 -14.20 -18.15 -15.58
N GLU A 125 -15.44 -18.00 -15.06
CA GLU A 125 -16.63 -18.79 -15.42
C GLU A 125 -17.83 -18.52 -14.47
N GLY A 126 -18.95 -18.07 -15.06
CA GLY A 126 -20.32 -18.46 -14.69
C GLY A 126 -21.12 -17.74 -13.58
N GLY A 127 -22.14 -16.96 -13.97
CA GLY A 127 -23.52 -17.09 -13.45
C GLY A 127 -24.07 -16.19 -12.31
N SER A 128 -24.88 -15.20 -12.69
CA SER A 128 -26.09 -14.57 -12.05
C SER A 128 -26.15 -14.04 -10.58
N ASN A 129 -26.57 -12.76 -10.48
CA ASN A 129 -26.75 -11.78 -9.36
C ASN A 129 -27.79 -12.07 -8.24
N PRO A 130 -27.93 -11.23 -7.16
CA PRO A 130 -26.92 -10.39 -6.47
C PRO A 130 -27.04 -10.44 -4.91
N ILE A 131 -25.93 -10.64 -4.21
CA ILE A 131 -25.70 -9.98 -2.91
C ILE A 131 -24.35 -9.28 -3.05
N MET A 132 -24.32 -8.00 -2.76
CA MET A 132 -23.20 -7.09 -3.00
C MET A 132 -22.05 -7.35 -2.01
N THR A 133 -21.39 -8.50 -2.15
CA THR A 133 -20.22 -8.95 -1.36
C THR A 133 -18.99 -9.19 -2.22
N ARG A 134 -19.08 -9.01 -3.55
CA ARG A 134 -17.95 -9.23 -4.46
C ARG A 134 -17.18 -7.95 -4.77
N TRP A 135 -15.87 -8.14 -4.89
CA TRP A 135 -14.88 -7.18 -5.36
C TRP A 135 -15.23 -6.70 -6.77
N ALA A 136 -16.04 -5.64 -6.87
CA ALA A 136 -16.47 -5.13 -8.17
C ALA A 136 -15.34 -4.37 -8.88
N LEU A 137 -15.27 -4.55 -10.20
CA LEU A 137 -14.37 -3.78 -11.06
C LEU A 137 -14.65 -2.27 -10.93
N PRO A 138 -13.61 -1.42 -10.93
CA PRO A 138 -13.80 0.03 -10.98
C PRO A 138 -14.51 0.46 -12.26
N ARG A 139 -15.11 1.66 -12.22
CA ARG A 139 -15.71 2.26 -13.43
C ARG A 139 -14.61 2.46 -14.49
N PRO A 140 -14.89 2.20 -15.78
CA PRO A 140 -13.91 2.42 -16.85
C PRO A 140 -13.27 3.81 -16.79
N GLY A 141 -11.94 3.85 -16.90
CA GLY A 141 -11.16 5.08 -16.83
C GLY A 141 -10.98 5.69 -15.43
N ARG A 142 -11.50 5.06 -14.37
CA ARG A 142 -11.38 5.56 -12.99
C ARG A 142 -10.53 4.65 -12.13
N ILE A 143 -9.77 5.26 -11.23
CA ILE A 143 -9.02 4.56 -10.19
C ILE A 143 -9.89 4.36 -8.97
N ARG A 144 -9.88 3.15 -8.42
CA ARG A 144 -10.56 2.83 -7.17
C ARG A 144 -9.59 2.87 -6.01
N LEU A 145 -9.84 3.77 -5.08
CA LEU A 145 -9.06 3.97 -3.85
C LEU A 145 -9.86 3.47 -2.66
N ASN A 146 -9.51 2.32 -2.10
CA ASN A 146 -10.05 1.83 -0.84
C ASN A 146 -9.13 2.24 0.31
N VAL A 147 -9.71 2.77 1.38
CA VAL A 147 -8.97 3.22 2.56
C VAL A 147 -9.60 2.69 3.83
N ASP A 148 -8.76 2.40 4.83
CA ASP A 148 -9.19 2.01 6.17
C ASP A 148 -8.20 2.55 7.21
N PHE A 149 -8.71 2.75 8.43
CA PHE A 149 -7.89 3.04 9.59
C PHE A 149 -8.32 2.13 10.75
N ALA A 150 -7.33 1.48 11.36
CA ALA A 150 -7.54 0.72 12.58
C ALA A 150 -6.66 1.27 13.69
N THR A 151 -7.07 1.06 14.94
CA THR A 151 -6.25 1.42 16.09
C THR A 151 -6.36 0.39 17.20
N ASN A 152 -5.25 0.17 17.90
CA ASN A 152 -5.18 -0.66 19.08
C ASN A 152 -4.17 -0.05 20.07
N LYS A 153 -4.56 0.09 21.34
CA LYS A 153 -3.69 0.57 22.45
C LYS A 153 -2.91 1.86 22.12
N GLY A 154 -3.57 2.82 21.46
CA GLY A 154 -2.97 4.13 21.14
C GLY A 154 -2.04 4.13 19.91
N ILE A 155 -1.88 3.00 19.22
CA ILE A 155 -1.19 2.92 17.93
C ILE A 155 -2.26 2.83 16.84
N GLY A 156 -2.13 3.66 15.80
CA GLY A 156 -2.96 3.61 14.61
C GLY A 156 -2.27 2.87 13.48
N ALA A 157 -3.04 2.37 12.54
CA ALA A 157 -2.56 1.75 11.32
C ALA A 157 -3.50 2.12 10.17
N VAL A 158 -2.90 2.51 9.06
CA VAL A 158 -3.57 2.88 7.82
C VAL A 158 -3.46 1.73 6.84
N GLY A 159 -4.55 1.41 6.16
CA GLY A 159 -4.57 0.50 5.02
C GLY A 159 -5.06 1.24 3.77
N VAL A 160 -4.33 1.12 2.67
CA VAL A 160 -4.70 1.71 1.37
C VAL A 160 -4.57 0.67 0.27
N VAL A 161 -5.58 0.58 -0.60
CA VAL A 161 -5.57 -0.24 -1.82
C VAL A 161 -6.01 0.61 -2.99
N VAL A 162 -5.19 0.67 -4.03
CA VAL A 162 -5.46 1.43 -5.26
C VAL A 162 -5.57 0.45 -6.42
N ARG A 163 -6.60 0.62 -7.25
CA ARG A 163 -6.89 -0.27 -8.38
C ARG A 163 -7.27 0.49 -9.62
N GLU A 164 -6.94 -0.08 -10.76
CA GLU A 164 -7.36 0.42 -12.07
C GLU A 164 -8.59 -0.32 -12.60
N ALA A 165 -9.15 0.15 -13.72
CA ALA A 165 -10.43 -0.31 -14.27
C ALA A 165 -10.42 -1.79 -14.65
N GLY A 166 -9.27 -2.34 -15.03
CA GLY A 166 -9.08 -3.77 -15.26
C GLY A 166 -9.19 -4.65 -14.01
N GLY A 167 -9.35 -4.05 -12.83
CA GLY A 167 -9.35 -4.76 -11.54
C GLY A 167 -7.96 -4.98 -10.96
N ASN A 168 -6.91 -4.71 -11.75
CA ASN A 168 -5.54 -4.78 -11.29
C ASN A 168 -5.32 -3.80 -10.14
N ILE A 169 -4.68 -4.29 -9.08
CA ILE A 169 -4.13 -3.42 -8.06
C ILE A 169 -2.99 -2.63 -8.71
N LEU A 170 -2.90 -1.33 -8.46
CA LEU A 170 -1.75 -0.51 -8.87
C LEU A 170 -0.75 -0.40 -7.73
N THR A 171 -1.28 -0.25 -6.52
CA THR A 171 -0.49 -0.22 -5.30
C THR A 171 -1.37 -0.56 -4.10
N LEU A 172 -0.74 -1.07 -3.07
CA LEU A 172 -1.33 -1.22 -1.74
C LEU A 172 -0.25 -0.90 -0.72
N PHE A 173 -0.63 -0.38 0.43
CA PHE A 173 0.33 -0.16 1.51
C PHE A 173 -0.36 -0.09 2.86
N ALA A 174 0.43 -0.39 3.89
CA ALA A 174 0.04 -0.22 5.28
C ALA A 174 1.08 0.63 6.02
N ILE A 175 0.62 1.56 6.87
CA ILE A 175 1.49 2.46 7.63
C ILE A 175 1.02 2.53 9.07
N LYS A 176 1.88 2.16 10.02
CA LYS A 176 1.65 2.48 11.43
C LYS A 176 1.81 3.97 11.67
N THR A 177 0.92 4.55 12.46
CA THR A 177 0.86 5.98 12.68
C THR A 177 0.39 6.33 14.08
N THR A 178 0.76 7.53 14.52
CA THR A 178 0.13 8.20 15.66
C THR A 178 -1.03 9.03 15.15
N PHE A 179 -2.09 9.15 15.93
CA PHE A 179 -3.29 9.88 15.55
C PHE A 179 -3.76 10.77 16.70
N LEU A 180 -4.36 11.91 16.36
CA LEU A 180 -4.86 12.88 17.34
C LEU A 180 -6.32 12.62 17.73
N SER A 181 -7.06 11.96 16.85
CA SER A 181 -8.46 11.57 17.03
C SER A 181 -8.80 10.43 16.06
N ILE A 182 -9.89 9.71 16.30
CA ILE A 182 -10.36 8.68 15.37
C ILE A 182 -10.62 9.29 13.98
N THR A 183 -11.29 10.44 13.92
CA THR A 183 -11.53 11.15 12.66
C THR A 183 -10.24 11.55 11.94
N HIS A 184 -9.18 11.93 12.67
CA HIS A 184 -7.86 12.16 12.08
C HIS A 184 -7.29 10.87 11.48
N GLY A 185 -7.39 9.77 12.23
CA GLY A 185 -6.96 8.44 11.79
C GLY A 185 -7.65 8.02 10.49
N GLU A 186 -8.97 8.17 10.42
CA GLU A 186 -9.81 7.82 9.26
C GLU A 186 -9.59 8.72 8.03
N LEU A 187 -9.24 9.99 8.26
CA LEU A 187 -8.97 10.93 7.17
C LEU A 187 -7.54 10.80 6.61
N TRP A 188 -6.59 10.37 7.43
CA TRP A 188 -5.20 10.18 7.03
C TRP A 188 -4.97 9.22 5.83
N PRO A 189 -5.60 8.03 5.76
CA PRO A 189 -5.43 7.11 4.64
C PRO A 189 -6.02 7.69 3.35
N VAL A 190 -7.07 8.53 3.43
CA VAL A 190 -7.61 9.28 2.28
C VAL A 190 -6.52 10.17 1.69
N LEU A 191 -5.91 11.03 2.52
CA LEU A 191 -4.87 11.95 2.08
C LEU A 191 -3.69 11.20 1.45
N ARG A 192 -3.24 10.12 2.09
CA ARG A 192 -2.11 9.32 1.60
C ARG A 192 -2.41 8.63 0.28
N GLY A 193 -3.60 8.04 0.15
CA GLY A 193 -4.04 7.42 -1.09
C GLY A 193 -4.10 8.41 -2.24
N LEU A 194 -4.66 9.61 -2.02
CA LEU A 194 -4.75 10.64 -3.05
C LEU A 194 -3.38 11.17 -3.49
N VAL A 195 -2.43 11.36 -2.56
CA VAL A 195 -1.05 11.74 -2.90
C VAL A 195 -0.40 10.70 -3.82
N VAL A 196 -0.57 9.42 -3.51
CA VAL A 196 0.00 8.33 -4.31
C VAL A 196 -0.63 8.29 -5.70
N ILE A 197 -1.96 8.42 -5.80
CA ILE A 197 -2.66 8.48 -7.09
C ILE A 197 -2.20 9.68 -7.93
N SER A 198 -2.01 10.85 -7.29
CA SER A 198 -1.50 12.04 -7.96
C SER A 198 -0.09 11.81 -8.53
N ASN A 199 0.78 11.08 -7.82
CA ASN A 199 2.13 10.76 -8.30
C ASN A 199 2.09 9.84 -9.52
N PHE A 200 1.12 8.92 -9.59
CA PHE A 200 0.86 8.10 -10.77
C PHE A 200 0.15 8.84 -11.91
N ARG A 201 -0.15 10.14 -11.74
CA ARG A 201 -0.79 11.00 -12.75
C ARG A 201 -2.19 10.55 -13.17
N TYR A 202 -2.88 9.80 -12.31
CA TYR A 202 -4.30 9.53 -12.51
C TYR A 202 -5.13 10.70 -12.00
N THR A 203 -6.20 11.02 -12.72
CA THR A 203 -7.00 12.23 -12.45
C THR A 203 -8.45 11.91 -12.08
N MET A 204 -8.95 10.69 -12.33
CA MET A 204 -10.32 10.31 -12.00
C MET A 204 -10.32 9.20 -10.96
N VAL A 205 -10.96 9.44 -9.81
CA VAL A 205 -10.85 8.56 -8.64
C VAL A 205 -12.21 8.31 -8.01
N ASP A 206 -12.45 7.07 -7.62
CA ASP A 206 -13.54 6.66 -6.74
C ASP A 206 -12.93 6.29 -5.38
N LEU A 207 -13.17 7.13 -4.39
CA LEU A 207 -12.68 6.96 -3.03
C LEU A 207 -13.71 6.18 -2.22
N PHE A 208 -13.31 5.05 -1.65
CA PHE A 208 -14.13 4.17 -0.83
C PHE A 208 -13.62 4.11 0.59
N SER A 209 -14.48 4.41 1.56
CA SER A 209 -14.20 4.32 3.00
C SER A 209 -15.41 3.75 3.72
N ASP A 210 -15.18 3.00 4.80
CA ASP A 210 -16.25 2.55 5.70
C ASP A 210 -16.62 3.57 6.78
N CYS A 211 -15.87 4.69 6.88
CA CYS A 211 -16.14 5.79 7.79
C CYS A 211 -17.14 6.79 7.19
N GLN A 212 -18.43 6.63 7.54
CA GLN A 212 -19.51 7.50 7.04
C GLN A 212 -19.29 8.98 7.38
N THR A 213 -18.72 9.28 8.56
CA THR A 213 -18.40 10.64 9.00
C THR A 213 -17.42 11.32 8.04
N VAL A 214 -16.35 10.63 7.64
CA VAL A 214 -15.36 11.17 6.69
C VAL A 214 -15.98 11.35 5.32
N VAL A 215 -16.70 10.36 4.80
CA VAL A 215 -17.36 10.47 3.48
C VAL A 215 -18.33 11.65 3.44
N ASN A 216 -19.19 11.80 4.45
CA ASN A 216 -20.14 12.91 4.52
C ASN A 216 -19.45 14.27 4.61
N ALA A 217 -18.36 14.37 5.37
CA ALA A 217 -17.57 15.59 5.47
C ALA A 217 -16.98 15.98 4.11
N LEU A 218 -16.37 15.02 3.40
CA LEU A 218 -15.77 15.24 2.08
C LEU A 218 -16.81 15.66 1.04
N LEU A 219 -17.97 15.00 1.01
CA LEU A 219 -19.07 15.34 0.10
C LEU A 219 -19.63 16.75 0.37
N LYS A 220 -19.70 17.17 1.63
CA LYS A 220 -20.17 18.51 2.02
C LYS A 220 -19.08 19.58 1.94
N ALA A 221 -17.84 19.20 1.60
CA ALA A 221 -16.65 20.05 1.71
C ALA A 221 -16.55 20.78 3.07
N SER A 222 -16.99 20.12 4.15
CA SER A 222 -17.10 20.72 5.48
C SER A 222 -16.40 19.83 6.50
N SER A 223 -15.41 20.41 7.19
CA SER A 223 -14.60 19.65 8.15
C SER A 223 -15.46 19.16 9.31
N PRO A 224 -15.34 17.89 9.72
CA PRO A 224 -16.15 17.35 10.81
C PRO A 224 -15.75 17.93 12.17
N HIS A 225 -14.48 18.31 12.34
CA HIS A 225 -13.94 18.90 13.56
C HIS A 225 -12.80 19.88 13.27
N LEU A 226 -12.59 20.87 14.15
CA LEU A 226 -11.52 21.86 14.00
C LEU A 226 -10.11 21.23 14.11
N ASN A 227 -9.94 20.21 14.95
CA ASN A 227 -8.64 19.54 15.16
C ASN A 227 -8.12 18.78 13.93
N VAL A 228 -8.95 18.52 12.93
CA VAL A 228 -8.56 17.88 11.66
C VAL A 228 -8.56 18.85 10.47
N GLN A 229 -8.87 20.13 10.69
CA GLN A 229 -9.06 21.12 9.63
C GLN A 229 -7.90 21.20 8.64
N MET A 230 -6.66 21.15 9.13
CA MET A 230 -5.48 21.26 8.25
C MET A 230 -5.34 20.07 7.30
N VAL A 231 -5.54 18.85 7.81
CA VAL A 231 -5.49 17.61 7.01
C VAL A 231 -6.68 17.59 6.05
N PHE A 232 -7.84 18.04 6.51
CA PHE A 232 -9.06 18.13 5.72
C PHE A 232 -8.92 19.10 4.54
N SER A 233 -8.43 20.32 4.78
CA SER A 233 -8.19 21.31 3.71
C SER A 233 -7.20 20.81 2.66
N LYS A 234 -6.12 20.12 3.07
CA LYS A 234 -5.17 19.49 2.13
C LYS A 234 -5.85 18.40 1.30
N THR A 235 -6.68 17.58 1.94
CA THR A 235 -7.43 16.51 1.28
C THR A 235 -8.40 17.09 0.25
N LEU A 236 -9.17 18.13 0.60
CA LEU A 236 -10.06 18.80 -0.34
C LEU A 236 -9.30 19.44 -1.50
N SER A 237 -8.17 20.10 -1.26
CA SER A 237 -7.34 20.67 -2.34
C SER A 237 -6.90 19.59 -3.34
N LEU A 238 -6.51 18.40 -2.86
CA LEU A 238 -6.16 17.28 -3.73
C LEU A 238 -7.38 16.72 -4.45
N MET A 239 -8.53 16.61 -3.77
CA MET A 239 -9.80 16.22 -4.38
C MET A 239 -10.35 17.24 -5.39
N SER A 240 -9.89 18.48 -5.38
CA SER A 240 -10.21 19.44 -6.43
C SER A 240 -9.30 19.26 -7.63
N SER A 241 -8.02 18.93 -7.41
CA SER A 241 -7.06 18.63 -8.50
C SER A 241 -7.30 17.26 -9.15
N LEU A 242 -7.85 16.31 -8.39
CA LEU A 242 -8.19 14.96 -8.81
C LEU A 242 -9.72 14.90 -8.85
N SER A 243 -10.37 14.55 -9.94
CA SER A 243 -11.82 14.37 -10.02
C SER A 243 -12.27 13.18 -9.16
N VAL A 244 -12.35 13.39 -7.85
CA VAL A 244 -12.59 12.37 -6.81
C VAL A 244 -14.08 12.30 -6.50
N SER A 245 -14.62 11.07 -6.46
CA SER A 245 -15.96 10.78 -5.98
C SER A 245 -15.89 9.93 -4.70
N PRO A 246 -16.13 10.52 -3.51
CA PRO A 246 -16.24 9.78 -2.27
C PRO A 246 -17.49 8.90 -2.24
N VAL A 247 -17.34 7.67 -1.76
CA VAL A 247 -18.39 6.66 -1.65
C VAL A 247 -18.24 5.95 -0.31
N TRP A 248 -19.32 5.93 0.46
CA TRP A 248 -19.38 5.12 1.67
C TRP A 248 -19.70 3.67 1.31
N ILE A 249 -19.01 2.73 1.95
CA ILE A 249 -19.27 1.30 1.83
C ILE A 249 -19.29 0.64 3.21
N SER A 250 -19.90 -0.52 3.33
CA SER A 250 -19.80 -1.28 4.58
C SER A 250 -18.39 -1.83 4.79
N ARG A 251 -17.99 -2.05 6.04
CA ARG A 251 -16.70 -2.70 6.38
C ARG A 251 -16.51 -4.03 5.67
N THR A 252 -17.58 -4.83 5.56
CA THR A 252 -17.57 -6.11 4.82
C THR A 252 -17.23 -5.94 3.35
N ALA A 253 -17.60 -4.82 2.73
CA ALA A 253 -17.21 -4.49 1.36
C ALA A 253 -15.80 -3.85 1.27
N ASN A 254 -15.23 -3.43 2.40
CA ASN A 254 -13.92 -2.79 2.50
C ASN A 254 -12.81 -3.72 3.05
N GLN A 255 -13.02 -5.03 3.04
CA GLN A 255 -12.14 -6.00 3.71
C GLN A 255 -10.66 -5.89 3.31
N ALA A 256 -10.37 -5.58 2.04
CA ALA A 256 -8.98 -5.47 1.59
C ALA A 256 -8.21 -4.36 2.31
N ALA A 257 -8.80 -3.17 2.44
CA ALA A 257 -8.17 -2.08 3.19
C ALA A 257 -8.17 -2.37 4.69
N HIS A 258 -9.24 -3.00 5.20
CA HIS A 258 -9.36 -3.38 6.61
C HIS A 258 -8.29 -4.36 7.07
N VAL A 259 -8.04 -5.42 6.31
CA VAL A 259 -7.00 -6.40 6.61
C VAL A 259 -5.60 -5.76 6.55
N LEU A 260 -5.39 -4.79 5.67
CA LEU A 260 -4.12 -4.04 5.62
C LEU A 260 -3.93 -3.13 6.83
N ALA A 261 -5.00 -2.51 7.32
CA ALA A 261 -4.96 -1.63 8.48
C ALA A 261 -4.85 -2.41 9.81
N SER A 262 -5.20 -3.70 9.85
CA SER A 262 -5.27 -4.51 11.08
C SER A 262 -3.92 -4.98 11.64
#